data_AF-A0A7X7DBP8-F1
#
_entry.id   AF-A0A7X7DBP8-F1
#
_cell.length_a   1.000
_cell.length_b   1.000
_cell.length_c   1.000
_cell.angle_alpha   90.00
_cell.angle_beta   90.00
_cell.angle_gamma   90.00
#
_symmetry.space_group_name_H-M   'P 1'
#
loop_
_entity.id
_entity.type
_entity.pdbx_description
1 polymer ?
#
loop_
_entity_poly.entity_id
_entity_poly.type
_entity_poly.pdbx_seq_one_letter_code
_entity_poly.pdbx_strand_id
1 'polypeptide(L)'
;MRRGPRPASRTVAATGTAVAILAGQLGGAPTAAAVDRPSITGPVPSADGLDAGPLRVDGPCRTTAAILDPSSAPASATASELREAWVHGQGEGQVVAVIDTGVNPGLRLPRVRGGGDVAPGGDGTEDCDAHGTLVAGVLAATEDETGHSGIAPGVELVSIRQSSSILRAERRG
;
A
#
# COMPACT_ATOMS: atom_id res chain seq x y z
N MET A 1 -84.37 29.72 5.21
CA MET A 1 -83.08 30.32 5.61
C MET A 1 -82.71 29.86 7.02
N ARG A 2 -81.72 28.99 7.18
CA ARG A 2 -80.96 28.81 8.42
C ARG A 2 -79.62 28.14 8.07
N ARG A 3 -78.53 28.88 8.28
CA ARG A 3 -77.15 28.46 7.99
C ARG A 3 -76.66 27.49 9.06
N GLY A 4 -76.10 26.35 8.64
CA GLY A 4 -75.31 25.43 9.48
C GLY A 4 -73.80 25.67 9.31
N PRO A 5 -72.96 25.24 10.27
CA PRO A 5 -71.65 25.85 10.54
C PRO A 5 -70.50 25.28 9.68
N ARG A 6 -69.49 26.12 9.46
CA ARG A 6 -68.22 25.76 8.79
C ARG A 6 -67.31 24.99 9.76
N PRO A 7 -66.64 23.89 9.35
CA PRO A 7 -65.60 23.30 10.17
C PRO A 7 -64.33 24.15 10.13
N ALA A 8 -63.77 24.34 11.33
CA ALA A 8 -62.61 25.16 11.63
C ALA A 8 -61.29 24.50 11.16
N SER A 9 -60.34 25.39 10.89
CA SER A 9 -58.93 25.17 10.55
C SER A 9 -58.22 24.12 11.43
N ARG A 10 -57.64 23.10 10.79
CA ARG A 10 -56.58 22.26 11.37
C ARG A 10 -55.22 22.84 11.00
N THR A 11 -54.62 23.64 11.87
CA THR A 11 -53.23 24.12 11.69
C THR A 11 -52.53 24.33 13.02
N VAL A 12 -52.43 23.30 13.87
CA VAL A 12 -51.46 23.33 14.99
C VAL A 12 -50.99 21.90 15.30
N ALA A 13 -49.99 21.40 14.57
CA ALA A 13 -49.23 20.21 15.00
C ALA A 13 -47.90 19.99 14.22
N ALA A 14 -47.44 20.91 13.38
CA ALA A 14 -46.26 20.68 12.54
C ALA A 14 -44.97 21.35 13.06
N THR A 15 -45.07 22.29 14.00
CA THR A 15 -43.92 23.08 14.48
C THR A 15 -43.16 22.44 15.64
N GLY A 16 -43.76 21.53 16.40
CA GLY A 16 -43.10 20.88 17.55
C GLY A 16 -42.02 19.88 17.17
N THR A 17 -42.21 19.14 16.07
CA THR A 17 -41.32 18.05 15.64
C THR A 17 -40.02 18.57 15.01
N ALA A 18 -40.05 19.72 14.33
CA ALA A 18 -38.86 20.28 13.68
C ALA A 18 -37.81 20.78 14.69
N VAL A 19 -38.24 21.30 15.84
CA VAL A 19 -37.34 21.83 16.89
C VAL A 19 -36.62 20.70 17.63
N ALA A 20 -37.28 19.55 17.83
CA ALA A 20 -36.68 18.39 18.51
C ALA A 20 -35.55 17.73 17.68
N ILE A 21 -35.68 17.71 16.35
CA ILE A 21 -34.65 17.16 15.46
C ILE A 21 -33.41 18.06 15.45
N LEU A 22 -33.59 19.38 15.50
CA LEU A 22 -32.47 20.33 15.53
C LEU A 22 -31.71 20.33 16.88
N ALA A 23 -32.42 20.10 17.99
CA ALA A 23 -31.81 20.02 19.32
C ALA A 23 -30.96 18.75 19.51
N GLY A 24 -31.31 17.64 18.85
CA GLY A 24 -30.54 16.38 18.90
C GLY A 24 -29.16 16.45 18.25
N GLN A 25 -28.94 17.40 17.33
CA GLN A 25 -27.68 17.57 16.60
C GLN A 25 -26.62 18.38 17.38
N LEU A 26 -26.95 18.88 18.58
CA LEU A 26 -26.02 19.56 19.49
C LEU A 26 -25.31 18.59 20.46
N GLY A 27 -25.66 17.30 20.43
CA GLY A 27 -24.88 16.24 21.08
C GLY A 27 -23.52 16.13 20.40
N GLY A 28 -22.46 16.56 21.09
CA GLY A 28 -21.12 16.78 20.56
C GLY A 28 -20.63 15.68 19.61
N ALA A 29 -20.07 16.10 18.47
CA ALA A 29 -19.42 15.21 17.54
C ALA A 29 -18.39 14.34 18.27
N PRO A 30 -18.27 13.04 17.94
CA PRO A 30 -17.21 12.22 18.49
C PRO A 30 -15.87 12.89 18.18
N THR A 31 -15.06 13.10 19.21
CA THR A 31 -13.70 13.59 19.04
C THR A 31 -12.92 12.52 18.28
N ALA A 32 -12.58 12.79 17.02
CA ALA A 32 -11.65 11.97 16.28
C ALA A 32 -10.27 12.12 16.93
N ALA A 33 -9.82 11.10 17.66
CA ALA A 33 -8.44 11.01 18.10
C ALA A 33 -7.60 10.53 16.92
N ALA A 34 -6.75 11.40 16.38
CA ALA A 34 -5.72 10.97 15.44
C ALA A 34 -4.72 10.13 16.22
N VAL A 35 -4.37 8.95 15.69
CA VAL A 35 -3.18 8.24 16.17
C VAL A 35 -1.98 9.12 15.85
N ASP A 36 -1.19 9.46 16.86
CA ASP A 36 0.04 10.20 16.65
C ASP A 36 0.91 9.49 15.61
N ARG A 37 1.49 10.26 14.69
CA ARG A 37 2.38 9.71 13.68
C ARG A 37 3.47 8.91 14.42
N PRO A 38 3.68 7.63 14.09
CA PRO A 38 4.74 6.86 14.73
C PRO A 38 6.06 7.60 14.55
N SER A 39 6.75 7.85 15.66
CA SER A 39 8.06 8.48 15.66
C SER A 39 9.11 7.41 15.91
N ILE A 40 10.18 7.45 15.12
CA ILE A 40 11.35 6.60 15.36
C ILE A 40 12.16 7.29 16.46
N THR A 41 12.10 6.77 17.67
CA THR A 41 12.93 7.23 18.78
C THR A 41 14.21 6.39 18.82
N GLY A 42 15.36 7.00 18.55
CA GLY A 42 16.65 6.34 18.62
C GLY A 42 17.72 7.05 17.79
N PRO A 43 19.01 6.77 18.04
CA PRO A 43 20.06 7.25 17.16
C PRO A 43 19.86 6.66 15.76
N VAL A 44 19.78 7.52 14.75
CA VAL A 44 19.91 7.08 13.36
C VAL A 44 21.37 6.68 13.18
N PRO A 45 21.68 5.43 12.81
CA PRO A 45 23.04 5.02 12.49
C PRO A 45 23.64 5.95 11.44
N SER A 46 24.95 6.17 11.48
CA SER A 46 25.65 6.85 10.39
C SER A 46 25.25 6.21 9.05
N ALA A 47 25.04 7.03 8.02
CA ALA A 47 24.69 6.58 6.67
C ALA A 47 25.88 5.91 5.95
N ASP A 48 26.62 5.07 6.68
CA ASP A 48 27.57 4.15 6.07
C ASP A 48 26.74 3.22 5.19
N GLY A 49 27.13 3.08 3.92
CA GLY A 49 26.41 2.22 2.98
C GLY A 49 26.32 0.77 3.49
N LEU A 50 25.46 -0.02 2.87
CA LEU A 50 25.38 -1.46 3.12
C LEU A 50 26.67 -2.12 2.59
N ASP A 51 27.77 -2.07 3.34
CA ASP A 51 29.05 -2.65 2.92
C ASP A 51 29.15 -4.11 3.41
N ALA A 52 28.86 -5.04 2.52
CA ALA A 52 29.07 -6.47 2.75
C ALA A 52 30.53 -6.92 2.50
N GLY A 53 31.42 -5.98 2.15
CA GLY A 53 32.77 -6.26 1.67
C GLY A 53 32.78 -6.73 0.20
N PRO A 54 33.92 -7.27 -0.27
CA PRO A 54 34.03 -7.76 -1.64
C PRO A 54 33.05 -8.91 -1.91
N LEU A 55 32.17 -8.70 -2.89
CA LEU A 55 31.21 -9.70 -3.36
C LEU A 55 31.58 -10.13 -4.78
N ARG A 56 31.40 -11.43 -5.07
CA ARG A 56 31.46 -11.99 -6.41
C ARG A 56 30.13 -12.59 -6.81
N VAL A 57 29.80 -12.51 -8.09
CA VAL A 57 28.65 -13.20 -8.68
C VAL A 57 28.97 -14.71 -8.76
N ASP A 58 28.04 -15.54 -8.30
CA ASP A 58 28.15 -16.99 -8.11
C ASP A 58 27.02 -17.75 -8.83
N GLY A 59 26.60 -17.26 -9.99
CA GLY A 59 25.59 -17.91 -10.83
C GLY A 59 24.88 -16.94 -11.79
N PRO A 60 24.06 -17.46 -12.72
CA PRO A 60 23.23 -16.62 -13.57
C PRO A 60 22.09 -15.98 -12.76
N CYS A 61 21.62 -14.81 -13.20
CA CYS A 61 20.41 -14.22 -12.66
C CYS A 61 19.20 -15.14 -12.92
N ARG A 62 18.28 -15.15 -11.96
CA ARG A 62 17.07 -15.97 -11.97
C ARG A 62 15.88 -15.13 -12.46
N THR A 63 14.89 -15.82 -13.01
CA THR A 63 13.60 -15.24 -13.33
C THR A 63 12.49 -16.18 -12.85
N THR A 64 11.32 -15.63 -12.63
CA THR A 64 10.13 -16.40 -12.28
C THR A 64 9.52 -17.05 -13.50
N ALA A 65 8.91 -18.22 -13.32
CA ALA A 65 8.12 -18.88 -14.34
C ALA A 65 6.73 -19.19 -13.79
N ALA A 66 5.71 -19.03 -14.62
CA ALA A 66 4.37 -19.45 -14.29
C ALA A 66 4.31 -21.00 -14.28
N ILE A 67 3.86 -21.57 -13.16
CA ILE A 67 3.62 -23.02 -13.03
C ILE A 67 2.14 -23.33 -13.32
N LEU A 68 1.26 -22.38 -12.99
CA LEU A 68 -0.17 -22.41 -13.30
C LEU A 68 -0.45 -21.48 -14.50
N ASP A 69 -1.66 -21.56 -15.04
CA ASP A 69 -2.11 -20.66 -16.11
C ASP A 69 -2.08 -19.20 -15.63
N PRO A 70 -1.18 -18.36 -16.16
CA PRO A 70 -1.03 -16.97 -15.73
C PRO A 70 -2.18 -16.08 -16.22
N SER A 71 -3.08 -16.59 -17.06
CA SER A 71 -4.30 -15.89 -17.49
C SER A 71 -5.51 -16.18 -16.60
N SER A 72 -5.37 -17.10 -15.65
CA SER A 72 -6.40 -17.39 -14.66
C SER A 72 -6.40 -16.37 -13.51
N ALA A 73 -7.53 -16.24 -12.81
CA ALA A 73 -7.63 -15.38 -11.64
C ALA A 73 -6.57 -15.80 -10.59
N PRO A 74 -5.88 -14.84 -9.94
CA PRO A 74 -4.84 -15.15 -8.98
C PRO A 74 -5.41 -15.86 -7.75
N ALA A 75 -4.59 -16.70 -7.10
CA ALA A 75 -4.92 -17.29 -5.81
C ALA A 75 -4.77 -16.29 -4.63
N SER A 76 -4.13 -15.14 -4.88
CA SER A 76 -4.07 -14.02 -3.95
C SER A 76 -5.28 -13.11 -4.11
N ALA A 77 -5.44 -12.16 -3.17
CA ALA A 77 -6.52 -11.17 -3.23
C ALA A 77 -6.51 -10.44 -4.59
N THR A 78 -7.67 -10.44 -5.23
CA THR A 78 -7.94 -9.71 -6.47
C THR A 78 -8.24 -8.24 -6.16
N ALA A 79 -8.09 -7.38 -7.16
CA ALA A 79 -8.53 -5.98 -7.07
C ALA A 79 -10.02 -5.85 -6.71
N SER A 80 -10.87 -6.81 -7.14
CA SER A 80 -12.28 -6.84 -6.75
C SER A 80 -12.49 -7.10 -5.26
N GLU A 81 -11.69 -7.97 -4.65
CA GLU A 81 -11.77 -8.29 -3.22
C GLU A 81 -11.16 -7.18 -2.35
N LEU A 82 -10.15 -6.48 -2.86
CA LEU A 82 -9.52 -5.34 -2.18
C LEU A 82 -10.35 -4.05 -2.25
N ARG A 83 -11.40 -4.00 -3.07
CA ARG A 83 -12.20 -2.80 -3.31
C ARG A 83 -12.82 -2.22 -2.04
N GLU A 84 -13.25 -3.08 -1.12
CA GLU A 84 -13.79 -2.64 0.18
C GLU A 84 -12.73 -1.96 1.05
N ALA A 85 -11.47 -2.41 1.00
CA ALA A 85 -10.37 -1.73 1.70
C ALA A 85 -10.01 -0.40 1.01
N TRP A 86 -10.01 -0.38 -0.33
CA TRP A 86 -9.60 0.79 -1.12
C TRP A 86 -10.55 1.98 -1.05
N VAL A 87 -11.76 1.84 -0.47
CA VAL A 87 -12.60 3.01 -0.13
C VAL A 87 -11.88 3.94 0.86
N HIS A 88 -10.90 3.42 1.60
CA HIS A 88 -10.06 4.16 2.53
C HIS A 88 -8.73 4.64 1.93
N GLY A 89 -8.39 4.23 0.70
CA GLY A 89 -7.17 4.60 -0.02
C GLY A 89 -6.37 3.40 -0.53
N GLN A 90 -5.47 3.65 -1.49
CA GLN A 90 -4.59 2.63 -2.08
C GLN A 90 -3.12 2.84 -1.70
N GLY A 91 -2.84 3.71 -0.74
CA GLY A 91 -1.50 4.00 -0.24
C GLY A 91 -0.84 5.24 -0.86
N GLU A 92 -1.59 6.08 -1.56
CA GLU A 92 -1.09 7.32 -2.14
C GLU A 92 -0.38 8.20 -1.08
N GLY A 93 0.79 8.71 -1.44
CA GLY A 93 1.62 9.52 -0.55
C GLY A 93 2.34 8.75 0.56
N GLN A 94 2.17 7.42 0.64
CA GLN A 94 2.98 6.56 1.52
C GLN A 94 4.22 6.04 0.78
N VAL A 95 5.29 5.90 1.55
CA VAL A 95 6.57 5.33 1.07
C VAL A 95 6.81 4.04 1.84
N VAL A 96 7.09 2.95 1.12
CA VAL A 96 7.34 1.63 1.71
C VAL A 96 8.70 1.12 1.26
N ALA A 97 9.55 0.76 2.23
CA ALA A 97 10.84 0.14 1.93
C ALA A 97 10.69 -1.37 1.75
N VAL A 98 11.23 -1.90 0.66
CA VAL A 98 11.36 -3.34 0.39
C VAL A 98 12.83 -3.72 0.63
N ILE A 99 13.09 -4.34 1.78
CA ILE A 99 14.43 -4.83 2.17
C ILE A 99 14.51 -6.30 1.78
N ASP A 100 15.06 -6.58 0.59
CA ASP A 100 14.97 -7.91 -0.02
C ASP A 100 16.14 -8.15 -1.00
N THR A 101 15.94 -8.85 -2.11
CA THR A 101 16.94 -9.13 -3.16
C THR A 101 17.07 -8.04 -4.22
N GLY A 102 16.49 -6.87 -3.95
CA GLY A 102 16.29 -5.80 -4.92
C GLY A 102 14.92 -5.89 -5.58
N VAL A 103 14.59 -4.91 -6.42
CA VAL A 103 13.31 -4.85 -7.14
C VAL A 103 13.57 -4.35 -8.55
N ASN A 104 13.21 -5.14 -9.56
CA ASN A 104 13.23 -4.68 -10.96
C ASN A 104 11.99 -3.80 -11.23
N PRO A 105 12.14 -2.50 -11.53
CA PRO A 105 11.02 -1.65 -11.93
C PRO A 105 10.45 -2.11 -13.27
N GLY A 106 9.17 -1.85 -13.51
CA GLY A 106 8.52 -2.24 -14.76
C GLY A 106 7.14 -1.64 -14.91
N LEU A 107 6.43 -2.02 -15.99
CA LEU A 107 5.08 -1.51 -16.26
C LEU A 107 4.13 -1.69 -15.07
N ARG A 108 4.25 -2.83 -14.39
CA ARG A 108 3.45 -3.17 -13.22
C ARG A 108 3.99 -2.63 -11.89
N LEU A 109 5.24 -2.19 -11.86
CA LEU A 109 5.90 -1.59 -10.69
C LEU A 109 6.51 -0.24 -11.10
N PRO A 110 5.67 0.77 -11.42
CA PRO A 110 6.15 2.02 -12.01
C PRO A 110 6.74 3.01 -10.99
N ARG A 111 6.49 2.80 -9.69
CA ARG A 111 6.91 3.71 -8.60
C ARG A 111 7.94 3.04 -7.71
N VAL A 112 9.11 2.72 -8.27
CA VAL A 112 10.23 2.14 -7.52
C VAL A 112 11.43 3.06 -7.66
N ARG A 113 12.07 3.40 -6.54
CA ARG A 113 13.38 4.05 -6.51
C ARG A 113 14.37 3.28 -5.66
N GLY A 114 15.65 3.49 -5.91
CA GLY A 114 16.72 2.92 -5.10
C GLY A 114 16.79 3.51 -3.69
N GLY A 115 17.13 2.65 -2.73
CA GLY A 115 17.38 2.97 -1.33
C GLY A 115 18.72 2.45 -0.79
N GLY A 116 19.43 1.64 -1.58
CA GLY A 116 20.72 1.07 -1.21
C GLY A 116 20.89 -0.37 -1.64
N ASP A 117 22.14 -0.81 -1.67
CA ASP A 117 22.51 -2.13 -2.16
C ASP A 117 23.72 -2.66 -1.38
N VAL A 118 23.66 -3.94 -1.01
CA VAL A 118 24.82 -4.67 -0.46
C VAL A 118 25.88 -4.95 -1.52
N ALA A 119 25.50 -4.95 -2.81
CA ALA A 119 26.42 -4.98 -3.93
C ALA A 119 26.98 -3.58 -4.20
N PRO A 120 28.31 -3.40 -4.19
CA PRO A 120 28.91 -2.10 -4.49
C PRO A 120 28.48 -1.54 -5.84
N GLY A 121 28.04 -0.28 -5.86
CA GLY A 121 27.68 0.45 -7.07
C GLY A 121 26.23 0.29 -7.56
N GLY A 122 25.44 -0.59 -6.92
CA GLY A 122 23.99 -0.66 -7.14
C GLY A 122 23.22 0.28 -6.23
N ASP A 123 21.96 0.57 -6.59
CA ASP A 123 21.02 1.35 -5.77
C ASP A 123 19.87 0.50 -5.20
N GLY A 124 19.89 -0.81 -5.47
CA GLY A 124 18.87 -1.77 -5.10
C GLY A 124 17.77 -1.98 -6.14
N THR A 125 17.76 -1.29 -7.28
CA THR A 125 16.74 -1.46 -8.34
C THR A 125 17.05 -2.56 -9.35
N GLU A 126 17.94 -3.47 -8.99
CA GLU A 126 18.26 -4.68 -9.75
C GLU A 126 18.00 -5.90 -8.88
N ASP A 127 17.16 -6.81 -9.35
CA ASP A 127 16.86 -8.08 -8.70
C ASP A 127 17.27 -9.24 -9.60
N CYS A 128 18.38 -9.89 -9.25
CA CYS A 128 18.87 -11.09 -9.93
C CYS A 128 18.42 -12.40 -9.27
N ASP A 129 17.63 -12.33 -8.21
CA ASP A 129 17.05 -13.49 -7.53
C ASP A 129 15.55 -13.65 -7.82
N ALA A 130 14.93 -12.61 -8.35
CA ALA A 130 13.50 -12.45 -8.65
C ALA A 130 12.55 -12.43 -7.44
N HIS A 131 13.08 -12.55 -6.22
CA HIS A 131 12.29 -12.62 -5.00
C HIS A 131 11.73 -11.25 -4.59
N GLY A 132 12.58 -10.23 -4.48
CA GLY A 132 12.14 -8.90 -4.07
C GLY A 132 11.17 -8.26 -5.07
N THR A 133 11.32 -8.55 -6.37
CA THR A 133 10.35 -8.13 -7.41
C THR A 133 8.98 -8.79 -7.20
N LEU A 134 8.93 -10.07 -6.81
CA LEU A 134 7.66 -10.74 -6.47
C LEU A 134 7.03 -10.14 -5.21
N VAL A 135 7.82 -9.90 -4.18
CA VAL A 135 7.36 -9.25 -2.93
C VAL A 135 6.78 -7.86 -3.23
N ALA A 136 7.48 -7.06 -4.04
CA ALA A 136 7.01 -5.77 -4.52
C ALA A 136 5.71 -5.89 -5.32
N GLY A 137 5.56 -6.95 -6.12
CA GLY A 137 4.33 -7.25 -6.87
C GLY A 137 3.12 -7.48 -5.97
N VAL A 138 3.26 -8.30 -4.93
CA VAL A 138 2.21 -8.51 -3.91
C VAL A 138 1.83 -7.21 -3.21
N LEU A 139 2.79 -6.32 -3.00
CA LEU A 139 2.59 -5.09 -2.26
C LEU A 139 1.95 -3.99 -3.12
N ALA A 140 2.48 -3.71 -4.32
CA ALA A 140 2.12 -2.52 -5.08
C ALA A 140 2.04 -2.72 -6.61
N ALA A 141 1.91 -3.95 -7.11
CA ALA A 141 1.66 -4.13 -8.54
C ALA A 141 0.40 -3.37 -8.98
N THR A 142 0.44 -2.73 -10.13
CA THR A 142 -0.79 -2.26 -10.77
C THR A 142 -1.66 -3.45 -11.17
N GLU A 143 -2.98 -3.25 -11.14
CA GLU A 143 -3.96 -4.23 -11.60
C GLU A 143 -3.65 -4.68 -13.05
N ASP A 144 -3.76 -5.97 -13.33
CA ASP A 144 -3.67 -6.56 -14.67
C ASP A 144 -5.01 -7.11 -15.17
N GLU A 145 -5.05 -7.62 -16.40
CA GLU A 145 -6.24 -8.22 -17.01
C GLU A 145 -6.83 -9.44 -16.26
N THR A 146 -6.07 -10.08 -15.38
CA THR A 146 -6.55 -11.20 -14.54
C THR A 146 -7.16 -10.71 -13.23
N GLY A 147 -7.06 -9.41 -12.94
CA GLY A 147 -7.48 -8.79 -11.69
C GLY A 147 -6.44 -8.89 -10.58
N HIS A 148 -5.22 -9.35 -10.85
CA HIS A 148 -4.14 -9.29 -9.86
C HIS A 148 -3.68 -7.85 -9.69
N SER A 149 -3.72 -7.36 -8.45
CA SER A 149 -3.15 -6.09 -8.03
C SER A 149 -2.34 -6.31 -6.75
N GLY A 150 -1.39 -5.41 -6.48
CA GLY A 150 -0.82 -5.28 -5.15
C GLY A 150 -1.87 -4.79 -4.15
N ILE A 151 -1.59 -4.99 -2.86
CA ILE A 151 -2.46 -4.56 -1.75
C ILE A 151 -2.61 -3.03 -1.71
N ALA A 152 -1.52 -2.31 -1.91
CA ALA A 152 -1.45 -0.85 -1.86
C ALA A 152 -0.77 -0.34 -3.13
N PRO A 153 -1.43 -0.39 -4.30
CA PRO A 153 -0.81 -0.03 -5.55
C PRO A 153 -0.34 1.43 -5.54
N GLY A 154 -1.01 2.35 -4.85
CA GLY A 154 -0.70 3.79 -4.83
C GLY A 154 0.60 4.20 -4.12
N VAL A 155 1.30 3.29 -3.42
CA VAL A 155 2.54 3.62 -2.69
C VAL A 155 3.71 3.91 -3.63
N GLU A 156 4.73 4.57 -3.10
CA GLU A 156 6.09 4.59 -3.65
C GLU A 156 6.95 3.54 -2.95
N LEU A 157 7.65 2.71 -3.72
CA LEU A 157 8.58 1.72 -3.20
C LEU A 157 10.01 2.26 -3.16
N VAL A 158 10.68 1.99 -2.05
CA VAL A 158 12.12 2.16 -1.89
C VAL A 158 12.76 0.77 -1.85
N SER A 159 13.46 0.41 -2.92
CA SER A 159 14.13 -0.89 -2.99
C SER A 159 15.47 -0.85 -2.28
N ILE A 160 15.68 -1.78 -1.35
CA ILE A 160 16.93 -1.96 -0.64
C ILE A 160 17.36 -3.41 -0.84
N ARG A 161 18.38 -3.63 -1.67
CA ARG A 161 18.94 -4.98 -1.86
C ARG A 161 19.85 -5.29 -0.68
N GLN A 162 19.36 -6.15 0.22
CA GLN A 162 20.06 -6.56 1.44
C GLN A 162 20.58 -7.99 1.36
N SER A 163 20.03 -8.82 0.49
CA SER A 163 20.47 -10.21 0.33
C SER A 163 20.48 -10.62 -1.14
N SER A 164 21.19 -11.69 -1.45
CA SER A 164 21.14 -12.33 -2.76
C SER A 164 21.68 -13.75 -2.65
N SER A 165 21.05 -14.71 -3.32
CA SER A 165 21.54 -16.09 -3.41
C SER A 165 22.67 -16.25 -4.43
N ILE A 166 22.81 -15.30 -5.35
CA ILE A 166 23.84 -15.29 -6.41
C ILE A 166 25.04 -14.41 -6.08
N LEU A 167 25.00 -13.64 -4.98
CA LEU A 167 26.17 -12.90 -4.49
C LEU A 167 26.83 -13.67 -3.33
N ARG A 168 28.15 -13.82 -3.39
CA ARG A 168 28.95 -14.45 -2.33
C ARG A 168 30.05 -13.50 -1.88
N ALA A 169 30.28 -13.44 -0.57
CA ALA A 169 31.50 -12.86 -0.03
C ALA A 169 32.72 -13.58 -0.60
N GLU A 170 33.69 -12.80 -1.09
CA GLU A 170 35.00 -13.35 -1.41
C GLU A 170 35.66 -13.80 -0.10
N ARG A 171 36.12 -15.06 -0.06
CA ARG A 171 36.89 -15.52 1.10
C ARG A 171 38.21 -14.77 1.10
N ARG A 172 38.46 -13.99 2.15
CA ARG A 172 39.81 -13.52 2.46
C ARG A 172 40.65 -14.76 2.79
N GLY A 173 41.61 -15.07 1.92
CA GLY A 173 42.55 -16.18 2.09
C GLY A 173 43.51 -15.97 3.26
#